data_AF-A0A9P8IAU5-F1
#
_entry.id   AF-A0A9P8IAU5-F1
#
_cell.length_a   1.000
_cell.length_b   1.000
_cell.length_c   1.000
_cell.angle_alpha   90.00
_cell.angle_beta   90.00
_cell.angle_gamma   90.00
#
_symmetry.space_group_name_H-M   'P 1'
#
loop_
_entity.id
_entity.type
_entity.pdbx_description
1 polymer ?
#
loop_
_entity_poly.entity_id
_entity_poly.type
_entity_poly.pdbx_seq_one_letter_code
_entity_poly.pdbx_strand_id
1 'polypeptide(L)'
;MSRATEISNGVWLGSTADSGLDPAAPKANQDDYDILIEASDLAQMPSSETLNHVTDLLEKTEEAQLVEFPSSGSIMPPTWSQAEVDGILEMCRWIYDLANPDELLDADDKRDCDGDSQMASASGTPRRILIHCTDGYTETSLLALAYFMYANGLPVHDTWLRLHCEENRNFFAYPSDVALLLSIQSRIMHESPAQKGLTNIHEPQWLRRMDGSLPSRILPYMYLGNLGHANNPELLLAMGIKRILSVGEAVSWSDEEKEKWGEENILLIDRVQDNGVDPLTEEFSRCLEFIGAIRYELLKWEELQLTARNKPLKRELEWANIAREIALMNRPYSR
;
A
#
# COMPACT_ATOMS: atom_id res chain seq x y z
N MET A 1 -8.07 7.39 4.86
CA MET A 1 -7.03 6.43 4.42
C MET A 1 -7.57 5.01 4.40
N SER A 2 -8.51 4.69 5.29
CA SER A 2 -9.27 3.44 5.34
C SER A 2 -10.24 3.22 4.17
N ARG A 3 -10.71 4.30 3.53
CA ARG A 3 -11.64 4.21 2.38
C ARG A 3 -11.00 3.46 1.22
N ALA A 4 -11.78 2.53 0.66
CA ALA A 4 -11.40 1.71 -0.46
C ALA A 4 -10.99 2.53 -1.69
N THR A 5 -9.90 2.09 -2.35
CA THR A 5 -9.47 2.58 -3.66
C THR A 5 -8.71 1.49 -4.40
N GLU A 6 -8.86 1.37 -5.71
CA GLU A 6 -7.91 2.00 -6.61
C GLU A 6 -6.44 1.59 -6.48
N ILE A 7 -6.04 0.30 -6.53
CA ILE A 7 -4.60 -0.05 -6.51
C ILE A 7 -4.09 -0.62 -7.84
N SER A 8 -4.98 -1.18 -8.65
CA SER A 8 -4.71 -1.65 -10.01
C SER A 8 -6.06 -1.71 -10.72
N ASN A 9 -6.07 -1.79 -12.05
CA ASN A 9 -7.31 -1.89 -12.82
C ASN A 9 -8.22 -2.99 -12.26
N GLY A 10 -9.42 -2.62 -11.82
CA GLY A 10 -10.41 -3.57 -11.30
C GLY A 10 -10.15 -4.09 -9.88
N VAL A 11 -9.14 -3.57 -9.18
CA VAL A 11 -8.76 -4.05 -7.84
C VAL A 11 -8.62 -2.89 -6.85
N TRP A 12 -9.39 -3.00 -5.77
CA TRP A 12 -9.46 -2.03 -4.68
C TRP A 12 -8.87 -2.61 -3.39
N LEU A 13 -8.26 -1.74 -2.58
CA LEU A 13 -7.80 -2.03 -1.23
C LEU A 13 -8.54 -1.12 -0.24
N GLY A 14 -9.15 -1.67 0.80
CA GLY A 14 -9.93 -0.89 1.76
C GLY A 14 -10.25 -1.58 3.08
N SER A 15 -10.85 -0.83 4.01
CA SER A 15 -11.29 -1.32 5.32
C SER A 15 -12.71 -1.88 5.28
N THR A 16 -12.93 -3.02 5.95
CA THR A 16 -14.26 -3.60 6.19
C THR A 16 -15.24 -2.57 6.78
N ALA A 17 -14.76 -1.67 7.64
CA ALA A 17 -15.58 -0.64 8.29
C ALA A 17 -16.13 0.42 7.33
N ASP A 18 -15.41 0.68 6.22
CA ASP A 18 -15.78 1.70 5.24
C ASP A 18 -16.59 1.12 4.06
N SER A 19 -16.55 -0.20 3.84
CA SER A 19 -17.17 -0.89 2.68
C SER A 19 -18.71 -0.98 2.72
N GLY A 20 -19.38 -0.38 3.71
CA GLY A 20 -20.82 -0.59 3.89
C GLY A 20 -21.21 -2.02 4.28
N LEU A 21 -20.24 -2.82 4.74
CA LEU A 21 -20.44 -4.17 5.29
C LEU A 21 -20.95 -4.13 6.75
N ASP A 22 -21.07 -2.95 7.35
CA ASP A 22 -21.80 -2.74 8.60
C ASP A 22 -23.32 -2.84 8.33
N PRO A 23 -24.04 -3.80 8.92
CA PRO A 23 -25.49 -3.95 8.75
C PRO A 23 -26.31 -2.72 9.20
N ALA A 24 -25.69 -1.75 9.91
CA ALA A 24 -26.31 -0.51 10.32
C ALA A 24 -26.12 0.67 9.35
N ALA A 25 -25.29 0.55 8.31
CA ALA A 25 -25.00 1.64 7.37
C ALA A 25 -26.09 1.79 6.27
N PRO A 26 -26.47 3.01 5.87
CA PRO A 26 -27.47 3.23 4.82
C PRO A 26 -26.96 2.74 3.46
N LYS A 27 -27.80 1.97 2.74
CA LYS A 27 -27.57 1.29 1.44
C LYS A 27 -26.99 2.13 0.28
N ALA A 28 -26.78 3.44 0.45
CA ALA A 28 -26.23 4.32 -0.58
C ALA A 28 -24.70 4.23 -0.74
N ASN A 29 -24.00 3.54 0.18
CA ASN A 29 -22.54 3.37 0.20
C ASN A 29 -22.08 1.92 -0.07
N GLN A 30 -22.96 1.05 -0.59
CA GLN A 30 -22.51 -0.25 -1.09
C GLN A 30 -21.71 -0.01 -2.37
N ASP A 31 -20.39 0.07 -2.23
CA ASP A 31 -19.49 -0.05 -3.38
C ASP A 31 -19.70 -1.46 -3.96
N ASP A 32 -20.26 -1.52 -5.16
CA ASP A 32 -20.72 -2.75 -5.84
C ASP A 32 -19.51 -3.59 -6.30
N TYR A 33 -18.96 -4.41 -5.40
CA TYR A 33 -17.85 -5.32 -5.66
C TYR A 33 -18.39 -6.72 -5.95
N ASP A 34 -17.92 -7.33 -7.04
CA ASP A 34 -18.24 -8.73 -7.39
C ASP A 34 -17.56 -9.71 -6.42
N ILE A 35 -16.38 -9.35 -5.92
CA ILE A 35 -15.54 -10.22 -5.10
C ILE A 35 -14.99 -9.45 -3.90
N LEU A 36 -15.11 -10.06 -2.72
CA LEU A 36 -14.55 -9.61 -1.46
C LEU A 36 -13.47 -10.61 -1.05
N ILE A 37 -12.24 -10.12 -0.87
CA ILE A 37 -11.11 -10.91 -0.38
C ILE A 37 -10.77 -10.44 1.03
N GLU A 38 -11.12 -11.24 2.03
CA GLU A 38 -10.83 -10.94 3.43
C GLU A 38 -9.46 -11.52 3.83
N ALA A 39 -8.54 -10.65 4.25
CA ALA A 39 -7.27 -11.07 4.82
C ALA A 39 -7.41 -11.36 6.32
N SER A 40 -7.07 -12.59 6.74
CA SER A 40 -7.32 -13.06 8.11
C SER A 40 -6.23 -14.01 8.62
N ASP A 41 -5.92 -13.94 9.91
CA ASP A 41 -4.95 -14.83 10.59
C ASP A 41 -5.42 -16.30 10.62
N LEU A 42 -6.73 -16.53 10.49
CA LEU A 42 -7.32 -17.87 10.51
C LEU A 42 -7.46 -18.47 9.10
N ALA A 43 -7.23 -17.67 8.07
CA ALA A 43 -7.38 -18.09 6.69
C ALA A 43 -6.28 -19.06 6.28
N GLN A 44 -6.64 -20.01 5.44
CA GLN A 44 -5.68 -20.88 4.75
C GLN A 44 -5.51 -20.40 3.30
N MET A 45 -4.40 -20.79 2.68
CA MET A 45 -4.18 -20.49 1.26
C MET A 45 -5.30 -21.13 0.41
N PRO A 46 -6.01 -20.36 -0.43
CA PRO A 46 -7.01 -20.91 -1.33
C PRO A 46 -6.41 -21.94 -2.29
N SER A 47 -7.11 -23.04 -2.51
CA SER A 47 -6.75 -24.01 -3.55
C SER A 47 -7.34 -23.61 -4.91
N SER A 48 -6.74 -24.12 -5.99
CA SER A 48 -7.28 -24.00 -7.35
C SER A 48 -8.74 -24.41 -7.47
N GLU A 49 -9.14 -25.46 -6.77
CA GLU A 49 -10.53 -25.96 -6.76
C GLU A 49 -11.48 -24.92 -6.16
N THR A 50 -11.09 -24.27 -5.06
CA THR A 50 -11.88 -23.22 -4.41
C THR A 50 -12.01 -22.01 -5.33
N LEU A 51 -10.91 -21.54 -5.94
CA LEU A 51 -10.93 -20.37 -6.82
C LEU A 51 -11.79 -20.62 -8.07
N ASN A 52 -11.67 -21.80 -8.68
CA ASN A 52 -12.52 -22.20 -9.81
C ASN A 52 -13.99 -22.28 -9.42
N HIS A 53 -14.30 -22.81 -8.24
CA HIS A 53 -15.67 -22.85 -7.75
C HIS A 53 -16.28 -21.46 -7.57
N VAL A 54 -15.49 -20.49 -7.07
CA VAL A 54 -15.91 -19.10 -6.95
C VAL A 54 -16.16 -18.47 -8.32
N THR A 55 -15.27 -18.68 -9.29
CA THR A 55 -15.46 -18.23 -10.67
C THR A 55 -16.76 -18.77 -11.28
N ASP A 56 -17.04 -20.07 -11.11
CA ASP A 56 -18.27 -20.71 -11.55
C ASP A 56 -19.54 -20.09 -10.93
N LEU A 57 -19.46 -19.65 -9.67
CA LEU A 57 -20.57 -19.01 -8.96
C LEU A 57 -20.80 -17.57 -9.46
N LEU A 58 -19.74 -16.84 -9.77
CA LEU A 58 -19.81 -15.48 -10.35
C LEU A 58 -20.47 -15.44 -11.72
N GLU A 59 -20.43 -16.54 -12.47
CA GLU A 59 -21.15 -16.65 -13.76
C GLU A 59 -22.63 -16.98 -13.59
N LYS A 60 -23.00 -17.60 -12.46
CA LYS A 60 -24.36 -18.12 -12.21
C LYS A 60 -25.19 -17.20 -11.31
N THR A 61 -24.55 -16.26 -10.63
CA THR A 61 -25.18 -15.40 -9.63
C THR A 61 -24.73 -13.95 -9.81
N GLU A 62 -25.58 -13.02 -9.39
CA GLU A 62 -25.25 -11.58 -9.27
C GLU A 62 -24.81 -11.23 -7.84
N GLU A 63 -24.61 -12.23 -6.97
CA GLU A 63 -24.21 -12.02 -5.58
C GLU A 63 -22.69 -11.93 -5.46
N ALA A 64 -22.21 -11.00 -4.62
CA ALA A 64 -20.80 -10.87 -4.31
C ALA A 64 -20.26 -12.14 -3.65
N GLN A 65 -19.10 -12.62 -4.12
CA GLN A 65 -18.45 -13.80 -3.57
C GLN A 65 -17.38 -13.40 -2.55
N LEU A 66 -17.27 -14.18 -1.47
CA LEU A 66 -16.26 -13.99 -0.42
C LEU A 66 -15.16 -15.05 -0.57
N VAL A 67 -13.91 -14.60 -0.53
CA VAL A 67 -12.71 -15.45 -0.49
C VAL A 67 -11.85 -14.99 0.68
N GLU A 68 -11.26 -15.93 1.41
CA GLU A 68 -10.31 -15.61 2.48
C GLU A 68 -8.88 -15.78 1.98
N PHE A 69 -7.96 -14.97 2.51
CA PHE A 69 -6.52 -15.08 2.23
C PHE A 69 -5.70 -14.93 3.52
N PRO A 70 -4.57 -15.65 3.67
CA PRO A 70 -3.72 -15.51 4.85
C PRO A 70 -3.26 -14.07 5.09
N SER A 71 -3.36 -13.60 6.33
CA SER A 71 -2.95 -12.25 6.71
C SER A 71 -1.45 -12.00 6.50
N SER A 72 -1.09 -10.73 6.32
CA SER A 72 0.30 -10.28 6.34
C SER A 72 1.01 -10.73 7.63
N GLY A 73 2.23 -11.23 7.49
CA GLY A 73 3.02 -11.72 8.62
C GLY A 73 2.72 -13.17 9.04
N SER A 74 1.69 -13.82 8.51
CA SER A 74 1.32 -15.20 8.88
C SER A 74 2.26 -16.26 8.28
N ILE A 75 2.86 -15.99 7.12
CA ILE A 75 3.78 -16.90 6.43
C ILE A 75 5.21 -16.64 6.89
N MET A 76 5.75 -17.53 7.72
CA MET A 76 7.03 -17.30 8.41
C MET A 76 8.24 -17.94 7.71
N PRO A 77 9.37 -17.21 7.55
CA PRO A 77 10.67 -17.80 7.19
C PRO A 77 11.19 -18.77 8.27
N PRO A 78 11.97 -19.81 7.91
CA PRO A 78 12.36 -20.28 6.57
C PRO A 78 11.41 -21.36 6.01
N THR A 79 10.23 -21.50 6.61
CA THR A 79 9.38 -22.69 6.50
C THR A 79 8.27 -22.58 5.45
N TRP A 80 8.22 -21.50 4.67
CA TRP A 80 7.24 -21.42 3.60
C TRP A 80 7.43 -22.56 2.61
N SER A 81 6.34 -23.27 2.38
CA SER A 81 6.24 -24.35 1.43
C SER A 81 6.15 -23.81 0.00
N GLN A 82 6.54 -24.63 -0.98
CA GLN A 82 6.26 -24.30 -2.38
C GLN A 82 4.75 -24.11 -2.62
N ALA A 83 3.90 -24.83 -1.87
CA ALA A 83 2.44 -24.69 -1.94
C ALA A 83 1.95 -23.28 -1.55
N GLU A 84 2.52 -22.64 -0.54
CA GLU A 84 2.18 -21.25 -0.18
C GLU A 84 2.61 -20.28 -1.27
N VAL A 85 3.81 -20.47 -1.84
CA VAL A 85 4.30 -19.62 -2.94
C VAL A 85 3.43 -19.78 -4.19
N ASP A 86 3.10 -21.03 -4.54
CA ASP A 86 2.24 -21.36 -5.67
C ASP A 86 0.83 -20.77 -5.46
N GLY A 87 0.28 -20.86 -4.25
CA GLY A 87 -1.01 -20.27 -3.91
C GLY A 87 -1.04 -18.74 -3.97
N ILE A 88 0.05 -18.05 -3.57
CA ILE A 88 0.16 -16.59 -3.74
C ILE A 88 0.12 -16.22 -5.23
N LEU A 89 0.89 -16.92 -6.06
CA LEU A 89 0.96 -16.67 -7.50
C LEU A 89 -0.36 -16.98 -8.20
N GLU A 90 -0.99 -18.09 -7.82
CA GLU A 90 -2.30 -18.49 -8.31
C GLU A 90 -3.37 -17.47 -7.95
N MET A 91 -3.38 -17.00 -6.70
CA MET A 91 -4.29 -15.94 -6.26
C MET A 91 -4.05 -14.64 -7.04
N CYS A 92 -2.80 -14.23 -7.26
CA CYS A 92 -2.49 -13.04 -8.05
C CYS A 92 -2.98 -13.16 -9.50
N ARG A 93 -2.75 -14.32 -10.13
CA ARG A 93 -3.22 -14.64 -11.49
C ARG A 93 -4.74 -14.61 -11.57
N TRP A 94 -5.42 -15.29 -10.64
CA TRP A 94 -6.87 -15.35 -10.58
C TRP A 94 -7.51 -13.95 -10.43
N ILE A 95 -6.97 -13.10 -9.54
CA ILE A 95 -7.41 -11.71 -9.42
C ILE A 95 -7.20 -10.95 -10.73
N TYR A 96 -6.02 -11.11 -11.36
CA TYR A 96 -5.69 -10.40 -12.60
C TYR A 96 -6.63 -10.78 -13.74
N ASP A 97 -6.86 -12.08 -13.96
CA ASP A 97 -7.68 -12.61 -15.04
C ASP A 97 -9.13 -12.13 -14.93
N LEU A 98 -9.67 -12.07 -13.70
CA LEU A 98 -11.02 -11.57 -13.44
C LEU A 98 -11.14 -10.05 -13.62
N ALA A 99 -10.10 -9.31 -13.27
CA ALA A 99 -10.07 -7.86 -13.43
C ALA A 99 -9.80 -7.42 -14.88
N ASN A 100 -9.09 -8.23 -15.68
CA ASN A 100 -8.59 -7.89 -17.02
C ASN A 100 -8.94 -8.95 -18.09
N PRO A 101 -10.22 -9.29 -18.30
CA PRO A 101 -10.62 -10.35 -19.24
C PRO A 101 -10.22 -10.05 -20.69
N ASP A 102 -10.20 -8.78 -21.10
CA ASP A 102 -9.87 -8.38 -22.47
C ASP A 102 -8.37 -8.53 -22.81
N GLU A 103 -7.46 -8.40 -21.83
CA GLU A 103 -6.01 -8.51 -22.08
C GLU A 103 -5.57 -9.95 -22.36
N LEU A 104 -6.35 -10.94 -21.90
CA LEU A 104 -6.14 -12.35 -22.22
C LEU A 104 -6.41 -12.65 -23.70
N LEU A 105 -7.34 -11.92 -24.33
CA LEU A 105 -7.69 -12.10 -25.74
C LEU A 105 -6.56 -11.63 -26.68
N ASP A 106 -5.80 -10.60 -26.29
CA ASP A 106 -4.68 -10.08 -27.08
C ASP A 106 -3.40 -10.93 -26.95
N ALA A 107 -3.23 -11.66 -25.83
CA ALA A 107 -2.10 -12.56 -25.63
C ALA A 107 -2.20 -13.84 -26.50
N ASP A 108 -3.41 -14.33 -26.75
CA ASP A 108 -3.70 -15.54 -27.53
C ASP A 108 -3.72 -15.31 -29.06
N ASP A 109 -3.70 -14.06 -29.56
CA ASP A 109 -3.62 -13.80 -31.02
C ASP A 109 -2.18 -13.92 -31.57
N LYS A 110 -1.21 -14.36 -30.74
CA LYS A 110 0.05 -14.95 -31.23
C LYS A 110 -0.20 -16.39 -31.71
N ARG A 111 -0.89 -16.50 -32.83
CA ARG A 111 -1.15 -17.76 -33.55
C ARG A 111 0.16 -18.54 -33.73
N ASP A 112 0.17 -19.77 -33.22
CA ASP A 112 1.18 -20.74 -33.57
C ASP A 112 0.95 -21.28 -34.99
N CYS A 113 1.94 -21.99 -35.50
CA CYS A 113 1.99 -22.48 -36.89
C CYS A 113 0.96 -23.57 -37.20
N ASP A 114 0.28 -24.12 -36.18
CA ASP A 114 -0.57 -25.30 -36.31
C ASP A 114 -2.07 -25.00 -36.20
N GLY A 115 -2.47 -23.75 -35.88
CA GLY A 115 -3.84 -23.28 -36.09
C GLY A 115 -4.91 -23.87 -35.17
N ASP A 116 -4.51 -24.55 -34.09
CA ASP A 116 -5.43 -25.01 -33.05
C ASP A 116 -5.41 -24.02 -31.87
N SER A 117 -6.36 -23.08 -31.88
CA SER A 117 -6.65 -22.23 -30.72
C SER A 117 -7.33 -23.07 -29.63
N GLN A 118 -6.72 -23.17 -28.44
CA GLN A 118 -7.46 -23.62 -27.27
C GLN A 118 -8.50 -22.54 -26.95
N MET A 119 -9.79 -22.87 -27.10
CA MET A 119 -10.88 -21.98 -26.70
C MET A 119 -10.90 -21.84 -25.17
N ALA A 120 -10.20 -20.84 -24.63
CA ALA A 120 -10.58 -20.23 -23.38
C ALA A 120 -11.52 -19.06 -23.71
N SER A 121 -12.83 -19.31 -23.63
CA SER A 121 -13.85 -18.28 -23.77
C SER A 121 -13.82 -17.34 -22.56
N ALA A 122 -12.87 -16.42 -22.48
CA ALA A 122 -12.88 -15.32 -21.51
C ALA A 122 -13.56 -14.08 -22.11
N SER A 123 -14.81 -14.23 -22.58
CA SER A 123 -15.66 -13.08 -22.90
C SER A 123 -16.43 -12.64 -21.65
N GLY A 124 -15.70 -12.34 -20.58
CA GLY A 124 -16.24 -11.96 -19.28
C GLY A 124 -16.33 -10.44 -19.13
N THR A 125 -17.33 -9.95 -18.42
CA THR A 125 -17.32 -8.56 -17.94
C THR A 125 -16.21 -8.39 -16.90
N PRO A 126 -15.36 -7.34 -16.98
CA PRO A 126 -14.34 -7.06 -15.97
C PRO A 126 -14.97 -7.02 -14.57
N ARG A 127 -14.41 -7.78 -13.64
CA ARG A 127 -14.90 -7.89 -12.26
C ARG A 127 -14.25 -6.86 -11.36
N ARG A 128 -15.01 -6.38 -10.38
CA ARG A 128 -14.53 -5.46 -9.34
C ARG A 128 -14.20 -6.24 -8.07
N ILE A 129 -12.92 -6.24 -7.70
CA ILE A 129 -12.42 -6.98 -6.54
C ILE A 129 -12.03 -6.02 -5.42
N LEU A 130 -12.49 -6.27 -4.20
CA LEU A 130 -12.04 -5.57 -3.00
C LEU A 130 -11.20 -6.50 -2.12
N ILE A 131 -9.95 -6.15 -1.89
CA ILE A 131 -9.10 -6.74 -0.85
C ILE A 131 -9.32 -5.92 0.44
N HIS A 132 -9.74 -6.57 1.52
CA HIS A 132 -10.06 -5.88 2.76
C HIS A 132 -9.65 -6.64 4.03
N CYS A 133 -9.50 -5.86 5.09
CA CYS A 133 -9.39 -6.30 6.48
C CYS A 133 -9.97 -5.22 7.39
N THR A 134 -9.86 -5.40 8.71
CA THR A 134 -10.50 -4.52 9.69
C THR A 134 -10.09 -3.06 9.53
N ASP A 135 -8.79 -2.76 9.44
CA ASP A 135 -8.25 -1.41 9.24
C ASP A 135 -7.95 -1.07 7.77
N GLY A 136 -7.99 -2.08 6.90
CA GLY A 136 -7.81 -1.99 5.46
C GLY A 136 -6.38 -1.93 4.96
N TYR A 137 -5.38 -2.10 5.84
CA TYR A 137 -3.98 -2.05 5.43
C TYR A 137 -3.04 -2.94 6.23
N THR A 138 -3.42 -3.50 7.38
CA THR A 138 -2.53 -4.38 8.15
C THR A 138 -2.53 -5.78 7.57
N GLU A 139 -3.62 -6.53 7.71
CA GLU A 139 -3.68 -7.93 7.28
C GLU A 139 -3.63 -8.09 5.76
N THR A 140 -4.07 -7.08 4.99
CA THR A 140 -4.09 -7.13 3.52
C THR A 140 -2.74 -6.87 2.85
N SER A 141 -1.73 -6.43 3.59
CA SER A 141 -0.46 -5.93 3.04
C SER A 141 0.23 -6.93 2.12
N LEU A 142 0.41 -8.17 2.56
CA LEU A 142 1.07 -9.22 1.79
C LEU A 142 0.41 -9.42 0.42
N LEU A 143 -0.91 -9.62 0.38
CA LEU A 143 -1.63 -9.84 -0.88
C LEU A 143 -1.61 -8.60 -1.77
N ALA A 144 -1.84 -7.42 -1.19
CA ALA A 144 -1.85 -6.17 -1.96
C ALA A 144 -0.50 -5.91 -2.63
N LEU A 145 0.60 -6.14 -1.91
CA LEU A 145 1.96 -5.97 -2.43
C LEU A 145 2.31 -7.04 -3.47
N ALA A 146 2.00 -8.31 -3.21
CA ALA A 146 2.22 -9.41 -4.15
C ALA A 146 1.46 -9.19 -5.46
N TYR A 147 0.18 -8.81 -5.37
CA TYR A 147 -0.66 -8.55 -6.52
C TYR A 147 -0.18 -7.30 -7.29
N PHE A 148 0.22 -6.23 -6.60
CA PHE A 148 0.74 -5.04 -7.27
C PHE A 148 2.06 -5.32 -8.02
N MET A 149 2.94 -6.14 -7.42
CA MET A 149 4.15 -6.67 -8.09
C MET A 149 3.77 -7.48 -9.33
N TYR A 150 2.77 -8.38 -9.22
CA TYR A 150 2.30 -9.23 -10.30
C TYR A 150 1.68 -8.43 -11.45
N ALA A 151 0.75 -7.52 -11.17
CA ALA A 151 0.06 -6.75 -12.19
C ALA A 151 1.01 -5.81 -12.97
N ASN A 152 2.05 -5.27 -12.30
CA ASN A 152 2.94 -4.28 -12.91
C ASN A 152 4.31 -4.82 -13.34
N GLY A 153 4.64 -6.07 -12.97
CA GLY A 153 5.94 -6.69 -13.24
C GLY A 153 7.09 -5.95 -12.54
N LEU A 154 6.90 -5.55 -11.28
CA LEU A 154 7.86 -4.73 -10.53
C LEU A 154 8.56 -5.52 -9.42
N PRO A 155 9.84 -5.20 -9.14
CA PRO A 155 10.52 -5.73 -7.96
C PRO A 155 9.94 -5.13 -6.67
N VAL A 156 10.30 -5.73 -5.53
CA VAL A 156 9.84 -5.35 -4.19
C VAL A 156 10.07 -3.85 -3.92
N HIS A 157 11.29 -3.36 -4.13
CA HIS A 157 11.63 -1.97 -3.81
C HIS A 157 10.83 -0.93 -4.60
N ASP A 158 10.57 -1.19 -5.89
CA ASP A 158 9.75 -0.32 -6.72
C ASP A 158 8.29 -0.37 -6.29
N THR A 159 7.78 -1.56 -5.99
CA THR A 159 6.39 -1.77 -5.56
C THR A 159 6.07 -0.98 -4.30
N TRP A 160 6.95 -1.03 -3.30
CA TRP A 160 6.79 -0.28 -2.05
C TRP A 160 6.67 1.22 -2.31
N LEU A 161 7.57 1.77 -3.13
CA LEU A 161 7.60 3.20 -3.42
C LEU A 161 6.39 3.62 -4.25
N ARG A 162 6.00 2.87 -5.28
CA ARG A 162 4.88 3.24 -6.15
C ARG A 162 3.54 3.12 -5.44
N LEU A 163 3.28 1.99 -4.77
CA LEU A 163 2.03 1.81 -4.05
C LEU A 163 1.85 2.89 -2.97
N HIS A 164 2.93 3.20 -2.24
CA HIS A 164 2.88 4.22 -1.21
C HIS A 164 2.86 5.65 -1.74
N CYS A 165 3.80 6.03 -2.60
CA CYS A 165 4.03 7.40 -3.03
C CYS A 165 3.17 7.82 -4.23
N GLU A 166 2.89 6.91 -5.16
CA GLU A 166 2.14 7.20 -6.39
C GLU A 166 0.65 6.90 -6.20
N GLU A 167 0.31 5.69 -5.76
CA GLU A 167 -1.10 5.26 -5.54
C GLU A 167 -1.71 5.77 -4.22
N ASN A 168 -0.89 6.44 -3.42
CA ASN A 168 -1.28 6.97 -2.12
C ASN A 168 -1.90 5.93 -1.18
N ARG A 169 -1.38 4.69 -1.22
CA ARG A 169 -1.83 3.59 -0.37
C ARG A 169 -0.83 3.27 0.72
N ASN A 170 -1.29 3.37 1.97
CA ASN A 170 -0.52 2.85 3.09
C ASN A 170 -0.69 1.33 3.15
N PHE A 171 0.34 0.66 3.66
CA PHE A 171 0.36 -0.76 3.96
C PHE A 171 1.25 -0.93 5.20
N PHE A 172 1.03 -2.01 5.94
CA PHE A 172 1.85 -2.43 7.06
C PHE A 172 2.37 -3.85 6.82
N ALA A 173 3.51 -3.96 6.15
CA ALA A 173 4.19 -5.22 5.90
C ALA A 173 5.11 -5.58 7.07
N TYR A 174 5.21 -6.87 7.38
CA TYR A 174 6.09 -7.42 8.40
C TYR A 174 7.45 -7.79 7.79
N PRO A 175 8.51 -7.97 8.61
CA PRO A 175 9.80 -8.46 8.12
C PRO A 175 9.71 -9.81 7.38
N SER A 176 8.78 -10.68 7.79
CA SER A 176 8.51 -11.96 7.13
C SER A 176 7.96 -11.78 5.72
N ASP A 177 7.06 -10.81 5.51
CA ASP A 177 6.51 -10.49 4.18
C ASP A 177 7.60 -10.00 3.23
N VAL A 178 8.49 -9.10 3.70
CA VAL A 178 9.62 -8.61 2.91
C VAL A 178 10.55 -9.76 2.54
N ALA A 179 10.90 -10.62 3.50
CA ALA A 179 11.77 -11.77 3.25
C ALA A 179 11.13 -12.75 2.23
N LEU A 180 9.84 -13.02 2.37
CA LEU A 180 9.08 -13.88 1.46
C LEU A 180 9.06 -13.27 0.06
N LEU A 181 8.59 -12.03 -0.09
CA LEU A 181 8.44 -11.36 -1.37
C LEU A 181 9.79 -11.16 -2.09
N LEU A 182 10.88 -10.87 -1.36
CA LEU A 182 12.22 -10.84 -1.94
C LEU A 182 12.66 -12.20 -2.48
N SER A 183 12.28 -13.30 -1.81
CA SER A 183 12.63 -14.64 -2.26
C SER A 183 11.84 -15.09 -3.50
N ILE A 184 10.59 -14.62 -3.65
CA ILE A 184 9.69 -15.02 -4.75
C ILE A 184 9.55 -13.97 -5.86
N GLN A 185 10.16 -12.78 -5.72
CA GLN A 185 10.03 -11.66 -6.68
C GLN A 185 10.33 -12.08 -8.12
N SER A 186 11.34 -12.93 -8.33
CA SER A 186 11.74 -13.40 -9.65
C SER A 186 10.64 -14.25 -10.29
N ARG A 187 9.92 -15.07 -9.50
CA ARG A 187 8.76 -15.83 -10.00
C ARG A 187 7.59 -14.90 -10.28
N ILE A 188 7.24 -14.01 -9.36
CA ILE A 188 6.13 -13.05 -9.53
C ILE A 188 6.31 -12.25 -10.83
N MET A 189 7.50 -11.71 -11.07
CA MET A 189 7.76 -10.93 -12.29
C MET A 189 7.85 -11.78 -13.55
N HIS A 190 8.28 -13.05 -13.45
CA HIS A 190 8.31 -13.95 -14.60
C HIS A 190 6.91 -14.35 -15.03
N GLU A 191 6.00 -14.57 -14.08
CA GLU A 191 4.61 -14.96 -14.32
C GLU A 191 3.68 -13.75 -14.55
N SER A 192 4.19 -12.53 -14.34
CA SER A 192 3.47 -11.27 -14.54
C SER A 192 3.07 -11.08 -16.02
N PRO A 193 1.82 -10.64 -16.29
CA PRO A 193 1.39 -10.27 -17.64
C PRO A 193 2.14 -9.06 -18.19
N ALA A 194 2.62 -8.17 -17.32
CA ALA A 194 3.43 -7.01 -17.67
C ALA A 194 4.92 -7.35 -17.90
N GLN A 195 5.25 -8.60 -18.27
CA GLN A 195 6.61 -9.12 -18.33
C GLN A 195 7.56 -8.19 -19.11
N LYS A 196 8.35 -7.42 -18.38
CA LYS A 196 9.51 -6.71 -18.91
C LYS A 196 10.68 -7.64 -18.69
N GLY A 197 11.35 -8.07 -19.76
CA GLY A 197 12.53 -8.95 -19.73
C GLY A 197 13.71 -8.34 -18.97
N LEU A 198 13.59 -8.26 -17.64
CA LEU A 198 14.54 -7.62 -16.74
C LEU A 198 15.59 -8.65 -16.34
N THR A 199 16.78 -8.49 -16.91
CA THR A 199 17.95 -9.35 -16.65
C THR A 199 18.83 -8.83 -15.52
N ASN A 200 18.46 -7.75 -14.82
CA ASN A 200 19.20 -7.24 -13.67
C ASN A 200 18.31 -6.42 -12.73
N ILE A 201 17.94 -7.00 -11.58
CA ILE A 201 17.30 -6.28 -10.48
C ILE A 201 18.42 -5.65 -9.65
N HIS A 202 18.54 -4.32 -9.66
CA HIS A 202 19.48 -3.63 -8.78
C HIS A 202 18.77 -3.28 -7.47
N GLU A 203 18.96 -4.09 -6.44
CA GLU A 203 18.38 -3.82 -5.13
C GLU A 203 19.04 -2.60 -4.46
N PRO A 204 18.26 -1.59 -4.06
CA PRO A 204 18.79 -0.42 -3.36
C PRO A 204 19.23 -0.77 -1.94
N GLN A 205 20.20 -0.05 -1.39
CA GLN A 205 20.75 -0.39 -0.07
C GLN A 205 19.72 -0.16 1.05
N TRP A 206 18.84 0.83 0.86
CA TRP A 206 17.77 1.15 1.79
C TRP A 206 16.87 -0.03 2.11
N LEU A 207 16.64 -0.94 1.16
CA LEU A 207 15.75 -2.10 1.32
C LEU A 207 16.31 -3.08 2.36
N ARG A 208 17.64 -3.20 2.46
CA ARG A 208 18.31 -4.08 3.42
C ARG A 208 18.18 -3.60 4.87
N ARG A 209 17.84 -2.32 5.07
CA ARG A 209 17.67 -1.68 6.38
C ARG A 209 16.20 -1.53 6.77
N MET A 210 15.27 -2.00 5.93
CA MET A 210 13.83 -1.90 6.17
C MET A 210 13.34 -3.06 7.02
N ASP A 211 12.43 -2.77 7.96
CA ASP A 211 11.77 -3.72 8.85
C ASP A 211 10.37 -4.14 8.38
N GLY A 212 10.02 -3.87 7.12
CA GLY A 212 8.73 -4.20 6.53
C GLY A 212 8.01 -3.00 5.94
N SER A 213 7.78 -1.98 6.76
CA SER A 213 6.88 -0.88 6.42
C SER A 213 7.62 0.41 6.11
N LEU A 214 6.93 1.31 5.41
CA LEU A 214 7.38 2.68 5.20
C LEU A 214 6.87 3.59 6.34
N PRO A 215 7.47 4.76 6.56
CA PRO A 215 6.84 5.83 7.34
C PRO A 215 5.37 6.03 6.94
N SER A 216 4.46 5.94 7.90
CA SER A 216 3.03 6.10 7.66
C SER A 216 2.72 7.53 7.22
N ARG A 217 2.10 7.70 6.05
CA ARG A 217 1.62 9.01 5.63
C ARG A 217 0.46 9.42 6.52
N ILE A 218 0.58 10.55 7.21
CA ILE A 218 -0.48 11.11 8.07
C ILE A 218 -1.10 12.39 7.49
N LEU A 219 -0.33 13.12 6.66
CA LEU A 219 -0.80 14.20 5.79
C LEU A 219 -0.07 14.08 4.43
N PRO A 220 -0.53 14.71 3.35
CA PRO A 220 0.12 14.62 2.03
C PRO A 220 1.63 14.95 2.02
N TYR A 221 2.10 15.72 2.99
CA TYR A 221 3.47 16.18 3.14
C TYR A 221 4.13 15.73 4.45
N MET A 222 3.42 14.95 5.28
CA MET A 222 3.88 14.59 6.62
C MET A 222 3.76 13.09 6.82
N TYR A 223 4.89 12.50 7.19
CA TYR A 223 5.02 11.09 7.48
C TYR A 223 5.34 10.92 8.96
N LEU A 224 4.78 9.88 9.56
CA LEU A 224 5.07 9.44 10.91
C LEU A 224 5.87 8.14 10.82
N GLY A 225 7.08 8.14 11.36
CA GLY A 225 7.96 6.98 11.36
C GLY A 225 8.66 6.80 12.70
N ASN A 226 9.40 5.71 12.81
CA ASN A 226 10.24 5.42 13.96
C ASN A 226 11.70 5.86 13.70
N LEU A 227 12.57 5.69 14.70
CA LEU A 227 13.99 6.00 14.59
C LEU A 227 14.70 5.14 13.52
N GLY A 228 14.24 3.91 13.28
CA GLY A 228 14.75 3.03 12.22
C GLY A 228 14.56 3.65 10.84
N HIS A 229 13.36 4.16 10.54
CA HIS A 229 13.08 4.91 9.32
C HIS A 229 13.95 6.17 9.21
N ALA A 230 14.09 6.91 10.30
CA ALA A 230 14.90 8.13 10.34
C ALA A 230 16.40 7.83 10.09
N ASN A 231 16.88 6.63 10.41
CA ASN A 231 18.25 6.18 10.15
C ASN A 231 18.44 5.51 8.77
N ASN A 232 17.48 5.68 7.86
CA ASN A 232 17.55 5.19 6.49
C ASN A 232 17.48 6.36 5.48
N PRO A 233 18.54 7.20 5.37
CA PRO A 233 18.51 8.41 4.55
C PRO A 233 18.22 8.15 3.07
N GLU A 234 18.70 7.04 2.52
CA GLU A 234 18.42 6.68 1.12
C GLU A 234 16.93 6.37 0.89
N LEU A 235 16.25 5.72 1.84
CA LEU A 235 14.80 5.52 1.77
C LEU A 235 14.06 6.87 1.81
N LEU A 236 14.44 7.73 2.75
CA LEU A 236 13.79 9.04 2.91
C LEU A 236 13.92 9.88 1.62
N LEU A 237 15.09 9.86 0.97
CA LEU A 237 15.28 10.50 -0.34
C LEU A 237 14.41 9.86 -1.43
N ALA A 238 14.33 8.53 -1.47
CA ALA A 238 13.51 7.81 -2.44
C ALA A 238 12.01 8.14 -2.29
N MET A 239 11.56 8.40 -1.06
CA MET A 239 10.19 8.88 -0.76
C MET A 239 10.00 10.38 -0.97
N GLY A 240 11.06 11.13 -1.30
CA GLY A 240 11.02 12.59 -1.44
C GLY A 240 10.91 13.35 -0.11
N ILE A 241 11.22 12.71 1.01
CA ILE A 241 11.25 13.35 2.33
C ILE A 241 12.52 14.20 2.42
N LYS A 242 12.33 15.49 2.73
CA LYS A 242 13.42 16.47 2.77
C LYS A 242 13.81 16.91 4.16
N ARG A 243 12.93 16.73 5.15
CA ARG A 243 13.11 17.24 6.51
C ARG A 243 12.80 16.16 7.52
N ILE A 244 13.56 16.15 8.61
CA ILE A 244 13.42 15.19 9.69
C ILE A 244 13.22 15.98 10.98
N LEU A 245 12.08 15.78 11.62
CA LEU A 245 11.81 16.24 12.97
C LEU A 245 11.84 15.02 13.89
N SER A 246 12.86 14.94 14.74
CA SER A 246 12.99 13.89 15.74
C SER A 246 12.65 14.43 17.12
N VAL A 247 11.87 13.67 17.88
CA VAL A 247 11.50 13.98 19.26
C VAL A 247 12.11 12.91 20.16
N GLY A 248 12.83 13.32 21.20
CA GLY A 248 13.45 12.44 22.20
C GLY A 248 14.73 11.74 21.74
N GLU A 249 14.79 11.28 20.50
CA GLU A 249 15.92 10.49 19.98
C GLU A 249 16.54 11.11 18.72
N ALA A 250 17.86 11.30 18.71
CA ALA A 250 18.58 11.84 17.56
C ALA A 250 18.85 10.79 16.49
N VAL A 251 18.92 11.21 15.23
CA VAL A 251 19.44 10.34 14.15
C VAL A 251 20.93 10.06 14.37
N SER A 252 21.34 8.82 14.09
CA SER A 252 22.70 8.31 14.26
C SER A 252 23.55 8.49 12.99
N TRP A 253 23.29 9.57 12.25
CA TRP A 253 23.96 9.87 10.98
C TRP A 253 25.36 10.43 11.24
N SER A 254 26.29 10.08 10.35
CA SER A 254 27.63 10.67 10.28
C SER A 254 27.56 12.16 9.93
N ASP A 255 28.62 12.90 10.24
CA ASP A 255 28.69 14.33 9.91
C ASP A 255 28.64 14.56 8.39
N GLU A 256 29.20 13.65 7.59
CA GLU A 256 29.11 13.67 6.12
C GLU A 256 27.66 13.48 5.62
N GLU A 257 26.89 12.58 6.24
CA GLU A 257 25.48 12.37 5.91
C GLU A 257 24.63 13.59 6.27
N LYS A 258 24.89 14.21 7.43
CA LYS A 258 24.20 15.44 7.85
C LYS A 258 24.54 16.62 6.94
N GLU A 259 25.81 16.78 6.57
CA GLU A 259 26.25 17.83 5.64
C GLU A 259 25.59 17.63 4.26
N LYS A 260 25.57 16.40 3.75
CA LYS A 260 24.92 16.08 2.47
C LYS A 260 23.41 16.32 2.49
N TRP A 261 22.76 16.10 3.63
CA TRP A 261 21.34 16.34 3.80
C TRP A 261 20.98 17.83 4.03
N GLY A 262 21.92 18.58 4.60
CA GLY A 262 21.68 19.92 5.14
C GLY A 262 21.24 19.83 6.60
N GLU A 263 22.09 20.27 7.51
CA GLU A 263 21.81 20.27 8.95
C GLU A 263 20.55 21.09 9.30
N GLU A 264 20.24 22.13 8.52
CA GLU A 264 19.04 22.94 8.67
C GLU A 264 17.74 22.16 8.41
N ASN A 265 17.84 21.00 7.75
CA ASN A 265 16.71 20.12 7.46
C ASN A 265 16.52 19.02 8.51
N ILE A 266 17.30 19.04 9.60
CA ILE A 266 17.21 18.11 10.71
C ILE A 266 16.94 18.88 12.00
N LEU A 267 15.83 18.59 12.67
CA LEU A 267 15.47 19.19 13.93
C LEU A 267 15.34 18.11 15.00
N LEU A 268 16.10 18.25 16.09
CA LEU A 268 15.97 17.44 17.30
C LEU A 268 15.33 18.25 18.43
N ILE A 269 14.33 17.64 19.07
CA ILE A 269 13.77 18.06 20.35
C ILE A 269 14.26 17.11 21.44
N ASP A 270 15.27 17.54 22.21
CA ASP A 270 16.04 16.70 23.15
C ASP A 270 15.54 16.74 24.60
N ARG A 271 14.59 17.63 24.91
CA ARG A 271 14.05 17.83 26.28
C ARG A 271 12.73 17.13 26.55
N VAL A 272 12.24 16.36 25.59
CA VAL A 272 10.95 15.66 25.65
C VAL A 272 11.20 14.23 25.20
N GLN A 273 10.78 13.25 26.00
CA GLN A 273 10.85 11.85 25.56
C GLN A 273 9.63 11.51 24.71
N ASP A 274 9.82 10.64 23.72
CA ASP A 274 8.71 10.06 22.95
C ASP A 274 8.07 8.90 23.74
N ASN A 275 7.48 9.23 24.90
CA ASN A 275 6.89 8.26 25.85
C ASN A 275 5.37 8.41 26.00
N GLY A 276 4.74 9.35 25.27
CA GLY A 276 3.32 9.68 25.38
C GLY A 276 2.92 10.38 26.68
N VAL A 277 3.88 10.75 27.54
CA VAL A 277 3.67 11.40 28.84
C VAL A 277 4.18 12.84 28.83
N ASP A 278 5.35 13.08 28.22
CA ASP A 278 5.98 14.40 28.25
C ASP A 278 5.30 15.36 27.24
N PRO A 279 4.81 16.54 27.68
CA PRO A 279 4.10 17.45 26.80
C PRO A 279 5.06 18.18 25.85
N LEU A 280 4.74 18.15 24.55
CA LEU A 280 5.45 18.90 23.51
C LEU A 280 5.06 20.40 23.43
N THR A 281 4.18 20.88 24.31
CA THR A 281 3.55 22.21 24.20
C THR A 281 4.55 23.36 24.13
N GLU A 282 5.66 23.28 24.89
CA GLU A 282 6.69 24.33 24.90
C GLU A 282 7.50 24.35 23.60
N GLU A 283 7.62 23.21 22.93
CA GLU A 283 8.40 23.02 21.70
C GLU A 283 7.54 23.14 20.44
N PHE A 284 6.21 23.19 20.56
CA PHE A 284 5.29 23.30 19.43
C PHE A 284 5.61 24.48 18.52
N SER A 285 5.93 25.65 19.06
CA SER A 285 6.26 26.81 18.22
C SER A 285 7.45 26.53 17.31
N ARG A 286 8.49 25.88 17.85
CA ARG A 286 9.71 25.50 17.12
C ARG A 286 9.45 24.39 16.11
N CYS A 287 8.71 23.35 16.50
CA CYS A 287 8.29 22.28 15.59
C CYS A 287 7.43 22.82 14.44
N LEU A 288 6.46 23.70 14.74
CA LEU A 288 5.59 24.32 13.75
C LEU A 288 6.31 25.31 12.87
N GLU A 289 7.36 25.99 13.34
CA GLU A 289 8.20 26.83 12.48
C GLU A 289 9.02 25.96 11.52
N PHE A 290 9.57 24.85 11.99
CA PHE A 290 10.32 23.91 11.16
C PHE A 290 9.45 23.22 10.10
N ILE A 291 8.26 22.75 10.50
CA ILE A 291 7.24 22.22 9.59
C ILE A 291 6.69 23.37 8.72
N GLY A 292 6.47 24.55 9.29
CA GLY A 292 5.83 25.70 8.68
C GLY A 292 6.71 26.50 7.71
N ALA A 293 8.03 26.34 7.75
CA ALA A 293 8.90 26.74 6.65
C ALA A 293 8.58 25.98 5.35
N ILE A 294 7.75 24.92 5.41
CA ILE A 294 7.14 24.26 4.24
C ILE A 294 5.88 25.01 3.77
N ARG A 295 5.21 25.84 4.59
CA ARG A 295 3.91 26.49 4.27
C ARG A 295 3.87 27.21 2.92
N TYR A 296 4.97 27.82 2.49
CA TYR A 296 5.06 28.47 1.18
C TYR A 296 5.14 27.45 0.03
N GLU A 297 5.93 26.38 0.18
CA GLU A 297 5.91 25.25 -0.75
C GLU A 297 4.57 24.51 -0.74
N LEU A 298 3.91 24.47 0.43
CA LEU A 298 2.62 23.83 0.69
C LEU A 298 1.48 24.54 -0.06
N LEU A 299 1.43 25.87 0.03
CA LEU A 299 0.50 26.70 -0.73
C LEU A 299 0.71 26.52 -2.24
N LYS A 300 1.98 26.44 -2.67
CA LYS A 300 2.34 26.26 -4.09
C LYS A 300 2.03 24.85 -4.60
N TRP A 301 2.23 23.82 -3.79
CA TRP A 301 1.88 22.43 -4.12
C TRP A 301 0.37 22.21 -4.14
N GLU A 302 -0.37 22.78 -3.17
CA GLU A 302 -1.84 22.76 -3.15
C GLU A 302 -2.42 23.50 -4.37
N GLU A 303 -1.85 24.65 -4.74
CA GLU A 303 -2.14 25.36 -5.99
C GLU A 303 -1.95 24.46 -7.22
N LEU A 304 -0.84 23.70 -7.30
CA LEU A 304 -0.56 22.76 -8.41
C LEU A 304 -1.55 21.59 -8.46
N GLN A 305 -1.88 20.99 -7.31
CA GLN A 305 -2.82 19.86 -7.24
C GLN A 305 -4.26 20.26 -7.55
N LEU A 306 -4.70 21.43 -7.06
CA LEU A 306 -6.02 21.98 -7.39
C LEU A 306 -6.13 22.31 -8.88
N THR A 307 -5.04 22.84 -9.47
CA THR A 307 -4.96 23.10 -10.90
C THR A 307 -5.03 21.80 -11.72
N ALA A 308 -4.26 20.77 -11.34
CA ALA A 308 -4.31 19.46 -12.00
C ALA A 308 -5.69 18.80 -11.92
N ARG A 309 -6.47 19.12 -10.87
CA ARG A 309 -7.82 18.57 -10.61
C ARG A 309 -8.96 19.50 -11.05
N ASN A 310 -8.66 20.60 -11.73
CA ASN A 310 -9.63 21.61 -12.19
C ASN A 310 -10.55 22.15 -11.07
N LYS A 311 -10.03 22.25 -9.84
CA LYS A 311 -10.78 22.75 -8.67
C LYS A 311 -10.44 24.23 -8.39
N PRO A 312 -11.41 25.03 -7.91
CA PRO A 312 -11.17 26.42 -7.59
C PRO A 312 -10.22 26.55 -6.39
N LEU A 313 -9.31 27.52 -6.48
CA LEU A 313 -8.36 27.88 -5.43
C LEU A 313 -9.11 28.35 -4.18
N LYS A 314 -9.11 27.53 -3.12
CA LYS A 314 -9.66 27.89 -1.81
C LYS A 314 -8.53 27.87 -0.78
N ARG A 315 -8.06 29.06 -0.39
CA ARG A 315 -6.98 29.25 0.59
C ARG A 315 -7.53 29.17 2.01
N GLU A 316 -7.77 27.98 2.55
CA GLU A 316 -8.14 27.84 3.97
C GLU A 316 -7.51 26.58 4.60
N LEU A 317 -6.24 26.69 5.00
CA LEU A 317 -5.63 25.81 5.99
C LEU A 317 -5.70 26.50 7.36
N GLU A 318 -6.89 26.52 7.94
CA GLU A 318 -7.10 26.95 9.32
C GLU A 318 -6.67 25.80 10.24
N TRP A 319 -5.56 25.95 10.96
CA TRP A 319 -5.04 24.96 11.91
C TRP A 319 -6.10 24.50 12.93
N ALA A 320 -7.06 25.36 13.26
CA ALA A 320 -8.22 25.02 14.08
C ALA A 320 -9.05 23.87 13.49
N ASN A 321 -9.20 23.80 12.17
CA ASN A 321 -9.93 22.72 11.50
C ASN A 321 -9.11 21.42 11.53
N ILE A 322 -7.80 21.47 11.25
CA ILE A 322 -6.94 20.28 11.31
C ILE A 322 -6.89 19.72 12.74
N ALA A 323 -6.66 20.57 13.74
CA ALA A 323 -6.64 20.17 15.14
C ALA A 323 -8.01 19.60 15.58
N ARG A 324 -9.12 20.17 15.09
CA ARG A 324 -10.46 19.65 15.36
C ARG A 324 -10.69 18.28 14.74
N GLU A 325 -10.30 18.07 13.48
CA GLU A 325 -10.47 16.78 12.82
C GLU A 325 -9.56 15.70 13.43
N ILE A 326 -8.32 16.04 13.82
CA ILE A 326 -7.44 15.14 14.58
C ILE A 326 -8.04 14.80 15.95
N ALA A 327 -8.58 15.78 16.68
CA ALA A 327 -9.25 15.55 17.96
C ALA A 327 -10.53 14.70 17.80
N LEU A 328 -11.27 14.85 16.70
CA LEU A 328 -12.43 14.01 16.39
C LEU A 328 -12.03 12.57 16.06
N MET A 329 -10.95 12.37 15.28
CA MET A 329 -10.41 11.05 14.97
C MET A 329 -9.88 10.32 16.20
N ASN A 330 -9.29 11.05 17.15
CA ASN A 330 -8.75 10.47 18.39
C ASN A 330 -9.79 10.30 19.51
N ARG A 331 -11.02 10.78 19.31
CA ARG A 331 -12.11 10.72 20.31
C ARG A 331 -12.47 9.31 20.79
N PRO A 332 -12.45 8.26 19.95
CA PRO A 332 -12.69 6.88 20.39
C PRO A 332 -11.57 6.31 21.28
N TYR A 333 -10.36 6.87 21.18
CA TYR A 333 -9.15 6.39 21.87
C TYR A 333 -8.81 7.22 23.12
N SER A 334 -9.53 8.32 23.34
CA SER A 334 -9.40 9.18 24.52
C SER A 334 -10.24 8.61 25.66
N ARG A 335 -9.62 7.85 26.57
CA ARG A 335 -10.21 7.45 27.86
C ARG A 335 -9.65 8.24 29.02
#